data_AF-A0AAJ5UXY2-F1
#
_entry.id   AF-A0AAJ5UXY2-F1
#
_cell.length_a   1.000
_cell.length_b   1.000
_cell.length_c   1.000
_cell.angle_alpha   90.00
_cell.angle_beta   90.00
_cell.angle_gamma   90.00
#
_symmetry.space_group_name_H-M   'P 1'
#
loop_
_entity.id
_entity.type
_entity.pdbx_description
1 polymer ?
#
loop_
_entity_poly.entity_id
_entity_poly.type
_entity_poly.pdbx_seq_one_letter_code
_entity_poly.pdbx_strand_id
1 'polypeptide(L)'
;MLSLSKNNITDVQGNAKLPLPYRNVIDTYYLPLKVTGWILFSIYSFIAFYKLVIDRLVNVVVVLFKGDYSIGDLGLFDYSSWRLTTNFVPFETILRYINYSQYFNWDIIIVNLLGNLLIFTPMGFLLPLLSKKFRKAWVIICLGFFASLSVETIQFIFTVGSADIDDLILNTIGAWFGYLAYKGILIRPKK
;
A
#
# COMPACT_ATOMS: atom_id res chain seq x y z
N MET A 1 -47.20 -23.91 -30.38
CA MET A 1 -46.04 -23.09 -30.79
C MET A 1 -46.15 -21.74 -30.09
N LEU A 2 -45.76 -21.68 -28.81
CA LEU A 2 -45.88 -20.46 -27.99
C LEU A 2 -44.53 -19.75 -27.96
N SER A 3 -44.53 -18.56 -28.56
CA SER A 3 -43.43 -17.61 -28.67
C SER A 3 -42.86 -17.23 -27.30
N LEU A 4 -41.65 -17.71 -26.99
CA LEU A 4 -40.81 -17.17 -25.90
C LEU A 4 -40.04 -15.96 -26.44
N SER A 5 -40.75 -14.85 -26.58
CA SER A 5 -40.15 -13.55 -26.87
C SER A 5 -39.73 -12.87 -25.57
N LYS A 6 -38.43 -12.53 -25.53
CA LYS A 6 -37.79 -11.44 -24.77
C LYS A 6 -37.81 -11.52 -23.24
N ASN A 7 -36.60 -11.63 -22.67
CA ASN A 7 -36.12 -10.71 -21.65
C ASN A 7 -34.57 -10.69 -21.61
N ASN A 8 -34.00 -10.22 -22.72
CA ASN A 8 -32.62 -9.72 -22.75
C ASN A 8 -32.62 -8.28 -22.21
N ILE A 9 -32.83 -8.16 -20.90
CA ILE A 9 -32.47 -6.93 -20.19
C ILE A 9 -31.00 -7.07 -19.82
N THR A 10 -30.17 -6.27 -20.48
CA THR A 10 -28.74 -6.15 -20.21
C THR A 10 -28.55 -5.51 -18.83
N ASP A 11 -27.91 -6.25 -17.92
CA ASP A 11 -27.40 -5.71 -16.66
C ASP A 11 -26.18 -4.82 -16.95
N VAL A 12 -26.08 -3.72 -16.22
CA VAL A 12 -25.00 -2.71 -16.20
C VAL A 12 -23.59 -3.31 -16.10
N GLN A 13 -23.43 -4.59 -15.73
CA GLN A 13 -22.12 -5.23 -15.54
C GLN A 13 -21.75 -6.45 -16.39
N GLY A 14 -22.46 -6.75 -17.48
CA GLY A 14 -21.92 -7.59 -18.58
C GLY A 14 -21.33 -8.97 -18.22
N ASN A 15 -21.84 -9.66 -17.20
CA ASN A 15 -21.38 -11.00 -16.80
C ASN A 15 -22.50 -12.04 -16.94
N ALA A 16 -22.15 -13.26 -17.35
CA ALA A 16 -23.07 -14.40 -17.56
C ALA A 16 -24.04 -14.61 -16.38
N LYS A 17 -25.34 -14.78 -16.68
CA LYS A 17 -26.40 -15.03 -15.69
C LYS A 17 -26.18 -16.41 -15.02
N LEU A 18 -25.88 -16.43 -13.72
CA LEU A 18 -26.03 -17.63 -12.91
C LEU A 18 -27.52 -18.00 -12.79
N PRO A 19 -27.87 -19.30 -12.61
CA PRO A 19 -29.24 -19.72 -12.36
C PRO A 19 -29.81 -19.02 -11.10
N LEU A 20 -31.07 -18.56 -11.20
CA LEU A 20 -31.79 -17.78 -10.17
C LEU A 20 -31.70 -18.32 -8.72
N PRO A 21 -31.72 -19.64 -8.41
CA PRO A 21 -31.63 -20.09 -7.03
C PRO A 21 -30.27 -19.82 -6.36
N TYR A 22 -29.18 -19.81 -7.14
CA TYR A 22 -27.83 -19.56 -6.61
C TYR A 22 -27.52 -18.07 -6.49
N ARG A 23 -28.12 -17.24 -7.36
CA ARG A 23 -27.89 -15.80 -7.39
C ARG A 23 -28.33 -15.11 -6.09
N ASN A 24 -29.52 -15.43 -5.58
CA ASN A 24 -30.04 -14.81 -4.36
C ASN A 24 -29.18 -15.10 -3.13
N VAL A 25 -28.66 -16.33 -3.01
CA VAL A 25 -27.75 -16.69 -1.92
C VAL A 25 -26.44 -15.91 -2.02
N ILE A 26 -25.83 -15.87 -3.21
CA ILE A 26 -24.57 -15.14 -3.43
C ILE A 26 -24.75 -13.64 -3.17
N ASP A 27 -25.82 -13.03 -3.70
CA ASP A 27 -26.08 -11.59 -3.57
C ASP A 27 -26.36 -11.20 -2.11
N THR A 28 -27.01 -12.09 -1.32
CA THR A 28 -27.25 -11.88 0.12
C THR A 28 -25.94 -11.77 0.91
N TYR A 29 -24.94 -12.59 0.60
CA TYR A 29 -23.65 -12.58 1.32
C TYR A 29 -22.58 -11.70 0.65
N TYR A 30 -22.72 -11.37 -0.63
CA TYR A 30 -21.73 -10.59 -1.38
C TYR A 30 -21.60 -9.16 -0.85
N LEU A 31 -22.73 -8.49 -0.61
CA LEU A 31 -22.74 -7.11 -0.11
C LEU A 31 -22.11 -6.98 1.29
N PRO A 32 -22.51 -7.76 2.32
CA PRO A 32 -21.89 -7.66 3.64
C PRO A 32 -20.41 -8.05 3.62
N LEU A 33 -20.00 -9.05 2.83
CA LEU A 33 -18.59 -9.41 2.67
C LEU A 33 -17.78 -8.25 2.07
N LYS A 34 -18.33 -7.59 1.04
CA LYS A 34 -17.68 -6.44 0.40
C LYS A 34 -17.56 -5.24 1.34
N VAL A 35 -18.61 -4.92 2.10
CA VAL A 35 -18.59 -3.85 3.11
C VAL A 35 -17.56 -4.16 4.19
N THR A 36 -17.56 -5.38 4.72
CA THR A 36 -16.58 -5.84 5.72
C THR A 36 -15.15 -5.71 5.20
N GLY A 37 -14.91 -6.12 3.96
CA GLY A 37 -13.61 -6.00 3.32
C GLY A 37 -13.14 -4.55 3.15
N TRP A 38 -14.04 -3.61 2.83
CA TRP A 38 -13.71 -2.17 2.79
C TRP A 38 -13.40 -1.61 4.19
N ILE A 39 -14.14 -2.03 5.23
CA ILE A 39 -13.86 -1.63 6.62
C ILE A 39 -12.46 -2.10 7.03
N LEU A 40 -12.13 -3.36 6.78
CA LEU A 40 -10.79 -3.92 7.08
C LEU A 40 -9.69 -3.18 6.33
N PHE A 41 -9.90 -2.91 5.04
CA PHE A 41 -8.94 -2.16 4.24
C PHE A 41 -8.72 -0.74 4.76
N SER A 42 -9.79 -0.04 5.19
CA SER A 42 -9.69 1.29 5.78
C SER A 42 -8.93 1.28 7.10
N ILE A 43 -9.19 0.33 7.99
CA ILE A 43 -8.46 0.18 9.27
C ILE A 43 -6.98 -0.07 9.01
N TYR A 44 -6.65 -1.02 8.12
CA TYR A 44 -5.27 -1.31 7.74
C TYR A 44 -4.58 -0.08 7.13
N SER A 45 -5.25 0.63 6.22
CA SER A 45 -4.68 1.82 5.57
C SER A 45 -4.39 2.93 6.59
N PHE A 46 -5.27 3.10 7.59
CA PHE A 46 -5.04 4.04 8.69
C PHE A 46 -3.82 3.65 9.53
N ILE A 47 -3.68 2.36 9.89
CA ILE A 47 -2.51 1.86 10.64
C ILE A 47 -1.22 2.03 9.83
N ALA A 48 -1.24 1.69 8.55
CA ALA A 48 -0.08 1.85 7.66
C ALA A 48 0.33 3.32 7.55
N PHE A 49 -0.62 4.21 7.31
CA PHE A 49 -0.37 5.66 7.26
C PHE A 49 0.14 6.20 8.60
N TYR A 50 -0.42 5.73 9.71
CA TYR A 50 0.06 6.10 11.04
C TYR A 50 1.53 5.71 11.24
N LYS A 51 1.89 4.46 10.91
CA LYS A 51 3.24 3.94 11.06
C LYS A 51 4.25 4.60 10.13
N LEU A 52 3.86 4.97 8.91
CA LEU A 52 4.76 5.58 7.93
C LEU A 52 4.98 7.07 8.17
N VAL A 53 3.96 7.79 8.65
CA VAL A 53 3.94 9.26 8.67
C VAL A 53 3.58 9.81 10.04
N ILE A 54 2.40 9.48 10.57
CA ILE A 54 1.85 10.18 11.74
C ILE A 54 2.71 9.97 12.98
N ASP A 55 3.20 8.77 13.24
CA ASP A 55 4.06 8.47 14.39
C ASP A 55 5.28 9.40 14.42
N ARG A 56 5.93 9.59 13.26
CA ARG A 56 7.10 10.47 13.12
C ARG A 56 6.75 11.95 13.27
N LEU A 57 5.64 12.39 12.68
CA LEU A 57 5.17 13.77 12.84
C LEU A 57 4.77 14.08 14.29
N VAL A 58 4.11 13.15 14.99
CA VAL A 58 3.78 13.28 16.40
C VAL A 58 5.05 13.40 17.24
N ASN A 59 6.08 12.60 16.97
CA ASN A 59 7.36 12.71 17.67
C ASN A 59 7.99 14.10 17.51
N VAL A 60 8.01 14.67 16.30
CA VAL A 60 8.47 16.05 16.07
C VAL A 60 7.66 17.06 16.87
N VAL A 61 6.32 16.96 16.80
CA VAL A 61 5.43 17.86 17.53
C VAL A 61 5.65 17.79 19.04
N VAL A 62 5.78 16.58 19.59
CA VAL A 62 6.03 16.36 21.04
C VAL A 62 7.35 16.98 21.47
N VAL A 63 8.41 16.83 20.68
CA VAL A 63 9.74 17.40 20.99
C VAL A 63 9.68 18.94 20.99
N LEU A 64 8.98 19.54 20.02
CA LEU A 64 8.76 20.99 19.99
C LEU A 64 7.95 21.48 21.19
N PHE A 65 6.89 20.76 21.58
CA PHE A 65 6.06 21.13 22.73
C PHE A 65 6.81 21.05 24.07
N LYS A 66 7.81 20.17 24.20
CA LYS A 66 8.65 20.11 25.39
C LYS A 66 9.57 21.33 25.53
N GLY A 67 9.77 22.10 24.46
CA GLY A 67 10.63 23.27 24.46
C GLY A 67 12.13 22.95 24.46
N ASP A 68 12.49 21.68 24.29
CA ASP A 68 13.89 21.22 24.29
C ASP A 68 14.64 21.64 23.01
N TYR A 69 13.90 21.86 21.91
CA TYR A 69 14.45 22.19 20.59
C TYR A 69 13.57 23.19 19.85
N SER A 70 14.18 24.09 19.09
CA SER A 70 13.47 24.95 18.14
C SER A 70 13.25 24.24 16.79
N ILE A 71 12.39 24.82 15.94
CA ILE A 71 12.16 24.34 14.57
C ILE A 71 13.46 24.22 13.76
N GLY A 72 14.39 25.16 13.96
CA GLY A 72 15.69 25.17 13.28
C GLY A 72 16.63 24.07 13.78
N ASP A 73 16.61 23.78 15.08
CA ASP A 73 17.44 22.73 15.68
C ASP A 73 17.04 21.33 15.23
N LEU A 74 15.76 21.16 14.86
CA LEU A 74 15.23 19.92 14.28
C LEU A 74 15.55 19.77 12.79
N GLY A 75 16.15 20.79 12.15
CA GLY A 75 16.45 20.74 10.72
C GLY A 75 15.21 20.79 9.82
N LEU A 76 14.09 21.31 10.33
CA LEU A 76 12.87 21.49 9.54
C LEU A 76 13.08 22.61 8.52
N PHE A 77 12.87 22.31 7.24
CA PHE A 77 13.08 23.24 6.12
C PHE A 77 14.52 23.78 5.99
N ASP A 78 15.50 23.04 6.50
CA ASP A 78 16.92 23.32 6.29
C ASP A 78 17.51 22.44 5.19
N TYR A 79 18.19 23.06 4.23
CA TYR A 79 18.80 22.38 3.10
C TYR A 79 19.88 21.38 3.54
N SER A 80 20.67 21.72 4.56
CA SER A 80 21.75 20.85 5.05
C SER A 80 21.15 19.58 5.65
N SER A 81 20.07 19.74 6.41
CA SER A 81 19.32 18.64 7.01
C SER A 81 18.69 17.74 5.94
N TRP A 82 18.01 18.31 4.94
CA TRP A 82 17.46 17.54 3.82
C TRP A 82 18.53 16.73 3.08
N ARG A 83 19.71 17.29 2.85
CA ARG A 83 20.81 16.58 2.19
C ARG A 83 21.29 15.36 3.00
N LEU A 84 21.20 15.40 4.34
CA LEU A 84 21.62 14.31 5.21
C LEU A 84 20.54 13.25 5.42
N THR A 85 19.26 13.63 5.27
CA THR A 85 18.10 12.75 5.49
C THR A 85 17.44 12.28 4.20
N THR A 86 18.11 12.44 3.05
CA THR A 86 17.60 11.95 1.76
C THR A 86 18.58 11.04 1.06
N ASN A 87 18.03 10.00 0.44
CA ASN A 87 18.72 9.20 -0.55
C ASN A 87 17.88 9.12 -1.83
N PHE A 88 18.38 9.73 -2.90
CA PHE A 88 17.76 9.66 -4.23
C PHE A 88 18.53 8.76 -5.19
N VAL A 89 19.59 8.09 -4.73
CA VAL A 89 20.37 7.15 -5.54
C VAL A 89 19.75 5.76 -5.42
N PRO A 90 19.19 5.22 -6.52
CA PRO A 90 18.56 3.90 -6.48
C PRO A 90 19.55 2.80 -6.08
N PHE A 91 19.07 1.91 -5.23
CA PHE A 91 19.72 0.76 -4.65
C PHE A 91 20.89 1.07 -3.69
N GLU A 92 21.18 2.34 -3.39
CA GLU A 92 22.29 2.69 -2.50
C GLU A 92 22.07 2.14 -1.09
N THR A 93 20.89 2.32 -0.51
CA THR A 93 20.59 1.85 0.85
C THR A 93 20.54 0.34 0.91
N ILE A 94 19.94 -0.31 -0.10
CA ILE A 94 19.93 -1.78 -0.21
C ILE A 94 21.35 -2.34 -0.28
N LEU A 95 22.19 -1.79 -1.16
CA LEU A 95 23.58 -2.21 -1.30
C LEU A 95 24.39 -1.91 -0.04
N ARG A 96 24.10 -0.80 0.65
CA ARG A 96 24.72 -0.47 1.93
C ARG A 96 24.40 -1.53 2.98
N TYR A 97 23.15 -1.96 3.10
CA TYR A 97 22.80 -3.05 4.02
C TYR A 97 23.44 -4.38 3.65
N ILE A 98 23.60 -4.70 2.37
CA ILE A 98 24.23 -5.95 1.94
C ILE A 98 25.74 -5.93 2.24
N ASN A 99 26.44 -4.89 1.78
CA ASN A 99 27.91 -4.82 1.84
C ASN A 99 28.43 -4.48 3.25
N TYR A 100 27.64 -3.77 4.04
CA TYR A 100 28.01 -3.29 5.37
C TYR A 100 27.10 -3.87 6.47
N SER A 101 26.46 -5.02 6.22
CA SER A 101 25.56 -5.70 7.17
C SER A 101 26.12 -5.86 8.58
N GLN A 102 27.43 -6.10 8.71
CA GLN A 102 28.14 -6.23 10.00
C GLN A 102 28.08 -4.97 10.89
N TYR A 103 27.79 -3.79 10.33
CA TYR A 103 27.68 -2.53 11.07
C TYR A 103 26.24 -2.20 11.49
N PHE A 104 25.26 -3.01 11.07
CA PHE A 104 23.85 -2.80 11.37
C PHE A 104 23.28 -3.99 12.16
N ASN A 105 22.37 -3.71 13.07
CA ASN A 105 21.58 -4.77 13.68
C ASN A 105 20.66 -5.38 12.63
N TRP A 106 20.55 -6.71 12.61
CA TRP A 106 19.69 -7.43 11.67
C TRP A 106 18.23 -6.97 11.72
N ASP A 107 17.73 -6.62 12.92
CA ASP A 107 16.37 -6.10 13.09
C ASP A 107 16.13 -4.83 12.28
N ILE A 108 17.12 -3.92 12.22
CA ILE A 108 17.02 -2.67 11.47
C ILE A 108 16.97 -2.96 9.98
N ILE A 109 17.85 -3.84 9.49
CA ILE A 109 17.89 -4.25 8.08
C ILE A 109 16.55 -4.87 7.67
N ILE A 110 16.04 -5.81 8.48
CA ILE A 110 14.78 -6.50 8.21
C ILE A 110 13.61 -5.51 8.22
N VAL A 111 13.51 -4.65 9.23
CA VAL A 111 12.40 -3.69 9.31
C VAL A 111 12.44 -2.70 8.14
N ASN A 112 13.62 -2.19 7.74
CA ASN A 112 13.70 -1.25 6.63
C ASN A 112 13.44 -1.92 5.27
N LEU A 113 14.03 -3.09 5.01
CA LEU A 113 13.85 -3.75 3.71
C LEU A 113 12.50 -4.48 3.62
N LEU A 114 12.25 -5.39 4.57
CA LEU A 114 11.07 -6.23 4.55
C LEU A 114 9.83 -5.48 5.04
N GLY A 115 9.97 -4.56 6.00
CA GLY A 115 8.84 -3.75 6.47
C GLY A 115 8.27 -2.86 5.37
N ASN A 116 9.12 -2.17 4.60
CA ASN A 116 8.67 -1.38 3.45
C ASN A 116 8.07 -2.27 2.36
N LEU A 117 8.69 -3.40 2.04
CA LEU A 117 8.07 -4.33 1.08
C LEU A 117 6.70 -4.85 1.54
N LEU A 118 6.55 -5.21 2.82
CA LEU A 118 5.32 -5.80 3.33
C LEU A 118 4.22 -4.77 3.62
N ILE A 119 4.55 -3.51 3.93
CA ILE A 119 3.53 -2.53 4.33
C ILE A 119 2.57 -2.18 3.20
N PHE A 120 2.95 -2.33 1.92
CA PHE A 120 2.07 -2.13 0.75
C PHE A 120 1.52 -3.44 0.16
N THR A 121 2.02 -4.59 0.61
CA THR A 121 1.60 -5.90 0.10
C THR A 121 0.10 -6.18 0.32
N PRO A 122 -0.48 -5.95 1.52
CA PRO A 122 -1.92 -6.13 1.73
C PRO A 122 -2.78 -5.22 0.85
N MET A 123 -2.32 -3.99 0.57
CA MET A 123 -3.02 -3.10 -0.37
C MET A 123 -3.12 -3.72 -1.77
N GLY A 124 -2.00 -4.25 -2.29
CA GLY A 124 -1.96 -4.90 -3.59
C GLY A 124 -2.83 -6.14 -3.71
N PHE A 125 -3.06 -6.83 -2.58
CA PHE A 125 -3.92 -8.01 -2.49
C PHE A 125 -5.41 -7.66 -2.33
N LEU A 126 -5.73 -6.75 -1.41
CA LEU A 126 -7.11 -6.44 -1.02
C LEU A 126 -7.85 -5.59 -2.06
N LEU A 127 -7.21 -4.57 -2.65
CA LEU A 127 -7.86 -3.71 -3.64
C LEU A 127 -8.48 -4.46 -4.83
N PRO A 128 -7.79 -5.37 -5.53
CA PRO A 128 -8.38 -6.11 -6.65
C PRO A 128 -9.45 -7.13 -6.21
N LEU A 129 -9.42 -7.55 -4.94
CA LEU A 129 -10.45 -8.39 -4.32
C LEU A 129 -11.73 -7.60 -4.07
N LEU A 130 -11.63 -6.37 -3.56
CA LEU A 130 -12.76 -5.52 -3.18
C LEU A 130 -13.44 -4.83 -4.38
N SER A 131 -12.70 -4.55 -5.46
CA SER A 131 -13.24 -3.84 -6.62
C SER A 131 -12.67 -4.32 -7.95
N LYS A 132 -13.56 -4.51 -8.92
CA LYS A 132 -13.21 -4.86 -10.31
C LYS A 132 -12.30 -3.81 -10.96
N LYS A 133 -12.38 -2.55 -10.53
CA LYS A 133 -11.58 -1.42 -11.07
C LYS A 133 -10.08 -1.63 -10.86
N PHE A 134 -9.69 -2.29 -9.77
CA PHE A 134 -8.29 -2.48 -9.39
C PHE A 134 -7.70 -3.83 -9.85
N ARG A 135 -8.42 -4.60 -10.67
CA ARG A 135 -7.95 -5.93 -11.13
C ARG A 135 -6.86 -5.88 -12.19
N LYS A 136 -6.52 -4.69 -12.71
CA LYS A 136 -5.42 -4.50 -13.66
C LYS A 136 -4.13 -4.27 -12.89
N ALA A 137 -3.08 -5.03 -13.20
CA ALA A 137 -1.78 -4.96 -12.53
C ALA A 137 -1.22 -3.53 -12.48
N TRP A 138 -1.25 -2.83 -13.63
CA TRP A 138 -0.72 -1.47 -13.73
C TRP A 138 -1.42 -0.48 -12.80
N VAL A 139 -2.72 -0.67 -12.51
CA VAL A 139 -3.46 0.21 -11.60
C VAL A 139 -2.93 0.05 -10.17
N ILE A 140 -2.67 -1.18 -9.74
CA ILE A 140 -2.09 -1.45 -8.41
C ILE A 140 -0.67 -0.91 -8.31
N ILE A 141 0.15 -1.09 -9.35
CA ILE A 141 1.52 -0.59 -9.38
C ILE A 141 1.52 0.94 -9.31
N CYS A 142 0.70 1.62 -10.12
CA CYS A 142 0.58 3.08 -10.07
C CYS A 142 0.09 3.57 -8.72
N LEU A 143 -0.92 2.91 -8.13
CA LEU A 143 -1.39 3.27 -6.79
C LEU A 143 -0.30 3.09 -5.73
N GLY A 144 0.43 1.97 -5.75
CA GLY A 144 1.57 1.73 -4.87
C GLY A 144 2.65 2.79 -5.02
N PHE A 145 3.04 3.09 -6.25
CA PHE A 145 4.03 4.12 -6.56
C PHE A 145 3.59 5.50 -6.05
N PHE A 146 2.41 5.98 -6.41
CA PHE A 146 1.97 7.33 -6.02
C PHE A 146 1.67 7.46 -4.53
N ALA A 147 1.14 6.42 -3.89
CA ALA A 147 0.94 6.43 -2.44
C ALA A 147 2.28 6.42 -1.70
N SER A 148 3.25 5.61 -2.14
CA SER A 148 4.60 5.64 -1.57
C SER A 148 5.29 6.97 -1.83
N LEU A 149 5.16 7.54 -3.04
CA LEU A 149 5.76 8.83 -3.38
C LEU A 149 5.21 9.93 -2.47
N SER A 150 3.92 9.88 -2.16
CA SER A 150 3.28 10.83 -1.25
C SER A 150 3.84 10.70 0.17
N VAL A 151 4.07 9.47 0.64
CA VAL A 151 4.71 9.20 1.95
C VAL A 151 6.15 9.73 1.98
N GLU A 152 6.98 9.38 1.00
CA GLU A 152 8.37 9.84 0.90
C GLU A 152 8.45 11.37 0.79
N THR A 153 7.52 11.99 0.05
CA THR A 153 7.46 13.46 -0.09
C THR A 153 7.14 14.13 1.24
N ILE A 154 6.22 13.57 2.04
CA ILE A 154 5.93 14.09 3.38
C ILE A 154 7.17 13.93 4.29
N GLN A 155 7.83 12.78 4.24
CA GLN A 155 9.04 12.53 5.02
C GLN A 155 10.18 13.50 4.64
N PHE A 156 10.32 13.79 3.36
CA PHE A 156 11.25 14.77 2.84
C PHE A 156 10.95 16.19 3.35
N ILE A 157 9.72 16.68 3.16
CA ILE A 157 9.34 18.07 3.50
C ILE A 157 9.52 18.35 4.99
N PHE A 158 9.09 17.42 5.83
CA PHE A 158 9.16 17.58 7.29
C PHE A 158 10.45 17.04 7.89
N THR A 159 11.44 16.64 7.08
CA THR A 159 12.71 16.06 7.56
C THR A 159 12.46 14.92 8.57
N VAL A 160 11.37 14.15 8.39
CA VAL A 160 10.94 13.11 9.33
C VAL A 160 11.34 11.72 8.86
N GLY A 161 12.42 11.22 9.46
CA GLY A 161 13.06 9.97 9.06
C GLY A 161 14.03 10.20 7.89
N SER A 162 14.22 9.17 7.07
CA SER A 162 15.05 9.23 5.87
C SER A 162 14.15 9.03 4.67
N ALA A 163 14.00 10.03 3.81
CA ALA A 163 13.29 9.82 2.55
C ALA A 163 14.21 9.07 1.60
N ASP A 164 13.79 7.92 1.13
CA ASP A 164 14.65 6.98 0.42
C ASP A 164 13.96 6.46 -0.84
N ILE A 165 14.62 6.61 -1.99
CA ILE A 165 14.13 6.06 -3.25
C ILE A 165 14.03 4.53 -3.21
N ASP A 166 14.83 3.86 -2.37
CA ASP A 166 14.75 2.42 -2.18
C ASP A 166 13.46 2.01 -1.49
N ASP A 167 12.98 2.82 -0.53
CA ASP A 167 11.72 2.58 0.18
C ASP A 167 10.52 2.73 -0.78
N LEU A 168 10.58 3.73 -1.67
CA LEU A 168 9.62 3.89 -2.76
C LEU A 168 9.56 2.64 -3.67
N ILE A 169 10.73 2.14 -4.06
CA ILE A 169 10.86 0.96 -4.91
C ILE A 169 10.31 -0.27 -4.18
N LEU A 170 10.69 -0.48 -2.92
CA LEU A 170 10.26 -1.62 -2.10
C LEU A 170 8.74 -1.61 -1.87
N ASN A 171 8.15 -0.47 -1.53
CA ASN A 171 6.70 -0.32 -1.37
C ASN A 171 5.96 -0.64 -2.70
N THR A 172 6.49 -0.16 -3.82
CA THR A 172 5.91 -0.42 -5.16
C THR A 172 5.99 -1.91 -5.52
N ILE A 173 7.13 -2.55 -5.25
CA ILE A 173 7.33 -3.99 -5.43
C ILE A 173 6.40 -4.78 -4.49
N GLY A 174 6.22 -4.33 -3.26
CA GLY A 174 5.28 -4.88 -2.30
C GLY A 174 3.85 -4.91 -2.82
N ALA A 175 3.37 -3.77 -3.34
CA ALA A 175 2.05 -3.69 -3.98
C ALA A 175 1.92 -4.68 -5.16
N TRP A 176 2.97 -4.82 -5.96
CA TRP A 176 3.00 -5.81 -7.05
C TRP A 176 2.96 -7.25 -6.55
N PHE A 177 3.73 -7.61 -5.51
CA PHE A 177 3.68 -8.93 -4.89
C PHE A 177 2.30 -9.26 -4.31
N GLY A 178 1.65 -8.29 -3.67
CA GLY A 178 0.27 -8.43 -3.21
C GLY A 178 -0.70 -8.76 -4.35
N TYR A 179 -0.53 -8.11 -5.49
CA TYR A 179 -1.33 -8.39 -6.69
C TYR A 179 -1.06 -9.78 -7.28
N LEU A 180 0.20 -10.23 -7.27
CA LEU A 180 0.55 -11.59 -7.69
C LEU A 180 -0.08 -12.64 -6.77
N ALA A 181 -0.08 -12.42 -5.46
CA ALA A 181 -0.76 -13.29 -4.50
C ALA A 181 -2.27 -13.37 -4.77
N TYR A 182 -2.91 -12.23 -5.08
CA TYR A 182 -4.32 -12.18 -5.49
C TYR A 182 -4.58 -13.02 -6.75
N LYS A 183 -3.73 -12.87 -7.77
CA LYS A 183 -3.80 -13.65 -9.01
C LYS A 183 -3.60 -15.14 -8.74
N GLY A 184 -2.60 -15.52 -7.95
CA GLY A 184 -2.29 -16.92 -7.64
C GLY A 184 -3.43 -17.63 -6.92
N ILE A 185 -4.13 -16.96 -6.00
CA ILE A 185 -5.28 -17.54 -5.29
C ILE A 185 -6.50 -17.70 -6.21
N LEU A 186 -6.73 -16.76 -7.13
CA LEU A 186 -7.88 -16.80 -8.04
C LEU A 186 -7.68 -17.68 -9.27
N ILE A 187 -6.43 -17.87 -9.71
CA ILE A 187 -6.07 -18.89 -10.69
C ILE A 187 -6.01 -20.22 -9.93
N ARG A 188 -7.16 -20.72 -9.47
CA ARG A 188 -7.25 -22.14 -9.12
C ARG A 188 -7.02 -22.94 -10.41
N PRO A 189 -6.20 -24.01 -10.37
CA PRO A 189 -5.96 -24.85 -11.54
C PRO A 189 -7.31 -25.39 -12.03
N LYS A 190 -7.56 -25.25 -13.33
CA LYS A 190 -8.49 -26.15 -14.02
C LYS A 190 -7.95 -27.56 -13.77
N LYS A 191 -8.56 -28.32 -12.86
CA LYS A 191 -8.53 -29.78 -12.96
C LYS A 191 -9.48 -30.19 -14.06
#